data_AF-A0A3D3FGE8-F1
#
_entry.id   AF-A0A3D3FGE8-F1
#
_cell.length_a   1.000
_cell.length_b   1.000
_cell.length_c   1.000
_cell.angle_alpha   90.00
_cell.angle_beta   90.00
_cell.angle_gamma   90.00
#
_symmetry.space_group_name_H-M   'P 1'
#
loop_
_entity.id
_entity.type
_entity.pdbx_description
1 polymer ?
#
loop_
_entity_poly.entity_id
_entity_poly.type
_entity_poly.pdbx_seq_one_letter_code
_entity_poly.pdbx_strand_id
1 'polypeptide(L)' 'MNRVFQAGHYQLLLGKKNYVMGILDLVPNKFDTEELGLSTDAAVAQAWDMAAVGAAGISINGQPEQPECPAIS' A
#
# COMPACT_ATOMS: atom_id res chain seq x y z
N MET A 1 9.08 -26.27 -10.69
CA MET A 1 9.93 -25.30 -9.97
C MET A 1 9.04 -24.36 -9.17
N ASN A 2 9.24 -24.27 -7.85
CA ASN A 2 8.60 -23.24 -7.04
C ASN A 2 9.30 -21.91 -7.34
N ARG A 3 8.56 -20.89 -7.76
CA ARG A 3 9.11 -19.54 -7.98
C ARG A 3 8.98 -18.78 -6.67
N VAL A 4 10.07 -18.22 -6.19
CA VAL A 4 10.09 -17.43 -4.93
C VAL A 4 10.35 -15.98 -5.30
N PHE A 5 9.50 -15.08 -4.82
CA PHE A 5 9.74 -13.64 -4.86
C PHE A 5 10.34 -13.20 -3.53
N GLN A 6 11.46 -12.49 -3.58
CA GLN A 6 12.17 -11.99 -2.41
C GLN A 6 11.90 -10.49 -2.25
N ALA A 7 11.32 -10.09 -1.12
CA ALA A 7 11.02 -8.70 -0.77
C ALA A 7 11.73 -8.34 0.53
N GLY A 8 13.00 -7.93 0.42
CA GLY A 8 13.86 -7.72 1.60
C GLY A 8 14.05 -9.03 2.36
N HIS A 9 13.62 -9.09 3.62
CA HIS A 9 13.69 -10.31 4.45
C HIS A 9 12.50 -11.27 4.26
N TYR A 10 11.49 -10.87 3.48
CA TYR A 10 10.28 -11.67 3.28
C TYR A 10 10.33 -12.48 1.98
N GLN A 11 9.70 -13.66 2.01
CA GLN A 11 9.61 -14.56 0.87
C GLN A 11 8.15 -14.85 0.53
N LEU A 12 7.79 -14.68 -0.75
CA LEU A 12 6.47 -15.00 -1.28
C LEU A 12 6.59 -16.15 -2.29
N LEU A 13 5.92 -17.26 -2.01
CA LEU A 13 5.86 -18.42 -2.90
C LEU A 13 4.86 -18.17 -4.02
N LEU A 14 5.34 -17.85 -5.20
CA LEU A 14 4.52 -17.55 -6.37
C LEU A 14 3.92 -18.83 -6.98
N GLY A 15 2.72 -18.68 -7.56
CA GLY A 15 2.00 -19.77 -8.25
C GLY A 15 1.33 -20.79 -7.31
N LYS A 16 1.41 -20.60 -5.99
CA LYS A 16 0.70 -21.42 -4.99
C LYS A 16 -0.64 -20.80 -4.58
N LYS A 17 -0.70 -19.48 -4.53
CA LYS A 17 -1.91 -18.69 -4.26
C LYS A 17 -1.75 -17.31 -4.87
N ASN A 18 -2.88 -16.61 -4.99
CA ASN A 18 -2.88 -15.18 -5.27
C ASN A 18 -2.64 -14.44 -3.96
N TYR A 19 -1.72 -13.47 -3.98
CA TYR A 19 -1.47 -12.59 -2.84
C TYR A 19 -2.23 -11.31 -3.06
N VAL A 20 -2.82 -10.78 -1.98
CA VAL A 20 -3.44 -9.46 -1.97
C VAL A 20 -2.41 -8.47 -1.45
N MET A 21 -2.25 -7.35 -2.16
CA MET A 21 -1.45 -6.22 -1.73
C MET A 21 -2.41 -5.07 -1.40
N GLY A 22 -2.39 -4.59 -0.16
CA GLY A 22 -3.14 -3.40 0.23
C GLY A 22 -2.53 -2.16 -0.39
N ILE A 23 -3.35 -1.18 -0.76
CA ILE A 23 -2.88 0.11 -1.28
C ILE A 23 -3.08 1.14 -0.17
N LEU A 24 -1.99 1.81 0.22
CA LEU A 24 -1.97 2.86 1.22
C LEU A 24 -1.44 4.15 0.58
N ASP A 25 -2.35 4.99 0.13
CA ASP A 25 -2.03 6.32 -0.40
C ASP A 25 -1.97 7.32 0.77
N LEU A 26 -0.82 7.95 0.96
CA LEU A 26 -0.60 8.93 2.03
C LEU A 26 -1.07 10.34 1.63
N VAL A 27 -1.27 10.55 0.33
CA VAL A 27 -1.71 11.81 -0.26
C VAL A 27 -3.17 11.64 -0.69
N PRO A 28 -4.07 12.58 -0.32
CA PRO A 28 -5.45 12.53 -0.77
C PRO A 28 -5.52 12.54 -2.30
N ASN A 29 -6.28 11.61 -2.86
CA ASN A 29 -6.62 11.61 -4.26
C ASN A 29 -7.83 12.55 -4.49
N LYS A 30 -8.06 13.01 -5.73
CA LYS A 30 -9.16 13.95 -6.06
C LYS A 30 -10.58 13.45 -5.78
N PHE A 31 -10.76 12.17 -5.44
CA PHE A 31 -12.04 11.56 -5.07
C PHE A 31 -12.22 11.42 -3.56
N ASP A 32 -11.17 11.70 -2.77
CA ASP A 32 -11.26 11.68 -1.32
C ASP A 32 -12.05 12.91 -0.85
N THR A 33 -13.17 12.67 -0.21
CA THR A 33 -14.09 13.72 0.29
C THR A 33 -13.59 14.36 1.58
N GLU A 34 -12.53 13.82 2.18
CA GLU A 34 -11.88 14.35 3.38
C GLU A 34 -10.43 14.75 3.04
N GLU A 35 -10.04 15.99 3.34
CA GLU A 35 -8.67 16.52 3.22
C GLU A 35 -7.69 15.91 4.24
N LEU A 36 -7.76 14.60 4.47
CA LEU A 36 -6.91 13.96 5.47
C LEU A 36 -5.75 13.28 4.76
N GLY A 37 -4.69 14.06 4.52
CA GLY A 37 -3.36 13.47 4.48
C GLY A 37 -3.20 12.67 5.76
N LEU A 38 -3.03 11.34 5.66
CA LEU A 38 -2.93 10.50 6.83
C LEU A 38 -1.71 10.94 7.64
N SER A 39 -1.91 11.24 8.93
CA SER A 39 -0.77 11.31 9.85
C SER A 39 -0.04 9.97 9.82
N THR A 40 1.25 9.96 10.16
CA THR A 40 2.04 8.71 10.19
C THR A 40 1.36 7.65 11.05
N ASP A 41 0.78 8.03 12.19
CA ASP A 41 0.08 7.10 13.07
C ASP A 41 -1.19 6.53 12.41
N ALA A 42 -1.96 7.35 11.70
CA ALA A 42 -3.15 6.91 10.99
C ALA A 42 -2.80 5.96 9.83
N ALA A 43 -1.74 6.27 9.08
CA ALA A 43 -1.23 5.41 8.01
C ALA A 43 -0.75 4.05 8.53
N VAL A 44 -0.05 4.04 9.67
CA VAL A 44 0.40 2.80 10.32
C VAL A 44 -0.79 1.98 10.81
N ALA A 45 -1.79 2.61 11.46
CA ALA A 45 -2.99 1.93 11.90
C ALA A 45 -3.74 1.28 10.72
N GLN A 46 -3.91 2.01 9.62
CA GLN A 46 -4.56 1.49 8.43
C GLN A 46 -3.80 0.32 7.79
N ALA A 47 -2.46 0.39 7.76
CA ALA A 47 -1.64 -0.73 7.29
C ALA A 47 -1.83 -2.00 8.15
N TRP A 48 -1.97 -1.84 9.46
CA TRP A 48 -2.28 -2.95 10.37
C TRP A 48 -3.67 -3.53 10.14
N ASP A 49 -4.68 -2.70 9.91
CA ASP A 49 -6.03 -3.16 9.59
C ASP A 49 -6.06 -3.94 8.27
N MET A 50 -5.32 -3.48 7.24
CA MET A 50 -5.16 -4.21 5.97
C MET A 50 -4.50 -5.58 6.17
N ALA A 51 -3.46 -5.64 7.01
CA ALA A 51 -2.81 -6.90 7.33
C ALA A 51 -3.77 -7.85 8.08
N ALA A 52 -4.58 -7.33 9.00
CA ALA A 52 -5.56 -8.11 9.78
C ALA A 52 -6.63 -8.76 8.90
N VAL A 53 -7.02 -8.12 7.78
CA VAL A 53 -7.98 -8.70 6.83
C VAL A 53 -7.34 -9.58 5.75
N GLY A 54 -6.02 -9.78 5.78
CA GLY A 54 -5.32 -10.76 4.96
C GLY A 54 -4.47 -10.19 3.82
N ALA A 55 -4.17 -8.89 3.82
CA ALA A 55 -3.15 -8.35 2.93
C ALA A 55 -1.78 -8.98 3.24
N ALA A 56 -1.11 -9.51 2.20
CA ALA A 56 0.20 -10.13 2.33
C ALA A 56 1.36 -9.13 2.22
N GLY A 57 1.06 -7.91 1.80
CA GLY A 57 1.97 -6.79 1.70
C GLY A 57 1.17 -5.51 1.49
N ILE A 58 1.83 -4.37 1.69
CA ILE A 58 1.23 -3.04 1.54
C ILE A 58 2.07 -2.25 0.54
N SER A 59 1.44 -1.69 -0.49
CA SER A 59 2.01 -0.70 -1.38
C SER A 59 1.77 0.67 -0.76
N ILE A 60 2.84 1.40 -0.44
CA ILE A 60 2.76 2.72 0.21
C ILE A 60 3.14 3.79 -0.81
N ASN A 61 2.22 4.70 -1.09
CA ASN A 61 2.40 5.77 -2.07
C ASN A 61 2.44 7.13 -1.37
N GLY A 62 3.61 7.79 -1.42
CA GLY A 62 3.83 9.12 -0.83
C GLY A 62 3.69 10.28 -1.82
N GLN A 63 3.41 9.99 -3.09
CA GLN A 63 3.21 10.99 -4.14
C GLN A 63 1.92 10.68 -4.88
N PRO A 64 1.21 11.71 -5.38
CA PRO A 64 0.05 11.47 -6.20
C PRO A 64 0.47 10.83 -7.52
N GLU A 65 -0.15 9.71 -7.88
CA GLU A 65 0.11 9.01 -9.14
C GLU A 65 -0.69 9.58 -10.32
N GLN A 66 -1.60 10.52 -10.04
CA GLN A 66 -2.48 11.13 -11.04
C GLN A 66 -1.73 12.20 -11.85
N PRO A 67 -1.73 12.13 -13.20
CA PRO A 67 -0.96 13.06 -14.04
C PRO A 67 -1.25 14.54 -13.80
N GLU A 68 -2.48 14.85 -13.40
CA GLU A 68 -2.97 16.21 -13.12
C GLU A 68 -2.62 16.73 -11.72
N CYS A 69 -2.07 15.89 -10.84
CA CYS A 69 -1.77 16.28 -9.47
C CYS A 69 -0.28 16.69 -9.37
N PRO A 70 0.03 17.92 -8.93
CA PRO A 70 1.41 18.37 -8.82
C PRO A 70 2.18 17.54 -7.78
N ALA A 71 3.44 17.23 -8.10
CA ALA A 71 4.33 16.53 -7.18
C ALA A 71 4.52 17.35 -5.89
N ILE A 72 4.51 16.67 -4.76
CA ILE A 72 4.78 17.27 -3.45
C ILE A 72 6.31 17.36 -3.29
N SER A 73 6.79 18.57 -2.98
CA SER A 73 8.22 18.89 -2.78
C SER A 73 8.61 18.81 -1.30
#